data_AF-A0A7S1E3X3-F1
#
_entry.id   AF-A0A7S1E3X3-F1
#
_cell.length_a   1.000
_cell.length_b   1.000
_cell.length_c   1.000
_cell.angle_alpha   90.00
_cell.angle_beta   90.00
_cell.angle_gamma   90.00
#
_symmetry.space_group_name_H-M   'P 1'
#
loop_
_entity.id
_entity.type
_entity.pdbx_description
1 polymer ?
#
loop_
_entity_poly.entity_id
_entity_poly.type
_entity_poly.pdbx_seq_one_letter_code
_entity_poly.pdbx_strand_id
1 'polypeptide(L)'
;IYHTTLFLKMKSVLSLLLAALIVVSTTAFGVHTPVFSKAATAARVTQGNNMEMRARICDLTGKRPNRQARVVTFSHKRIKKVQHVNLQKKKFYSEELGRNVKLRISTKGIKTVTKYNGIDAAAKKFGVDLSKF
;
A
#
# COMPACT_ATOMS: atom_id res chain seq x y z
N ILE A 1 4.42 67.10 0.76
CA ILE A 1 4.90 65.75 0.35
C ILE A 1 3.99 64.63 0.90
N TYR A 2 3.36 64.77 2.07
CA TYR A 2 2.44 63.74 2.63
C TYR A 2 0.99 63.76 2.12
N HIS A 3 0.57 64.81 1.40
CA HIS A 3 -0.81 64.91 0.89
C HIS A 3 -1.03 64.16 -0.44
N THR A 4 0.01 64.00 -1.26
CA THR A 4 -0.06 63.34 -2.57
C THR A 4 0.12 61.82 -2.52
N THR A 5 0.72 61.28 -1.45
CA THR A 5 0.92 59.83 -1.25
C THR A 5 -0.29 59.13 -0.64
N LEU A 6 -1.09 59.84 0.17
CA LEU A 6 -2.34 59.33 0.75
C LEU A 6 -3.42 59.11 -0.33
N PHE A 7 -3.55 60.07 -1.25
CA PHE A 7 -4.56 60.04 -2.31
C PHE A 7 -4.31 58.92 -3.33
N LEU A 8 -3.05 58.56 -3.58
CA LEU A 8 -2.68 57.44 -4.45
C LEU A 8 -2.94 56.07 -3.80
N LYS A 9 -2.73 55.97 -2.48
CA LYS A 9 -2.98 54.75 -1.71
C LYS A 9 -4.47 54.48 -1.51
N MET A 10 -5.29 55.52 -1.34
CA MET A 10 -6.76 55.39 -1.25
C MET A 10 -7.40 54.96 -2.58
N LYS A 11 -6.89 55.41 -3.73
CA LYS A 11 -7.37 54.98 -5.06
C LYS A 11 -7.02 53.51 -5.37
N SER A 12 -5.85 53.05 -4.94
CA SER A 12 -5.44 51.64 -5.08
C SER A 12 -6.35 50.70 -4.26
N VAL A 13 -6.63 51.06 -3.00
CA VAL A 13 -7.54 50.30 -2.11
C VAL A 13 -8.99 50.35 -2.62
N LEU A 14 -9.45 51.51 -3.12
CA LEU A 14 -10.79 51.63 -3.71
C LEU A 14 -10.93 50.82 -5.01
N SER A 15 -9.89 50.74 -5.84
CA SER A 15 -9.89 49.90 -7.05
C SER A 15 -9.89 48.40 -6.73
N LEU A 16 -9.19 47.98 -5.67
CA LEU A 16 -9.17 46.59 -5.20
C LEU A 16 -10.53 46.19 -4.58
N LEU A 17 -11.20 47.10 -3.87
CA LEU A 17 -12.53 46.87 -3.32
C LEU A 17 -13.64 46.89 -4.40
N LEU A 18 -13.51 47.73 -5.43
CA LEU A 18 -14.46 47.75 -6.56
C LEU A 18 -14.31 46.50 -7.44
N ALA A 19 -13.08 46.01 -7.66
CA ALA A 19 -12.84 44.75 -8.35
C ALA A 19 -13.41 43.54 -7.58
N ALA A 20 -13.38 43.56 -6.25
CA ALA A 20 -13.97 42.50 -5.42
C ALA A 20 -15.52 42.44 -5.53
N LEU A 21 -16.20 43.56 -5.82
CA LEU A 21 -17.65 43.59 -6.04
C LEU A 21 -18.07 43.12 -7.44
N ILE A 22 -17.20 43.26 -8.44
CA ILE A 22 -17.47 42.77 -9.81
C ILE A 22 -17.41 41.23 -9.86
N VAL A 23 -16.63 40.58 -9.00
CA VAL A 23 -16.56 39.10 -8.92
C VAL A 23 -17.77 38.48 -8.22
N VAL A 24 -18.59 39.27 -7.50
CA VAL A 24 -19.74 38.76 -6.72
C VAL A 24 -21.07 38.76 -7.50
N SER A 25 -21.16 39.40 -8.67
CA SER A 25 -22.43 39.60 -9.39
C SER A 25 -22.65 38.78 -10.66
N THR A 26 -21.72 37.94 -11.11
CA THR A 26 -21.93 37.07 -12.29
C THR A 26 -22.43 35.66 -11.94
N THR A 27 -23.40 35.54 -11.04
CA THR A 27 -24.18 34.29 -10.89
C THR A 27 -25.67 34.58 -10.95
N ALA A 28 -26.13 35.14 -12.06
CA ALA A 28 -27.55 35.27 -12.32
C ALA A 28 -27.79 35.29 -13.83
N PHE A 29 -27.61 34.16 -14.51
CA PHE A 29 -28.35 33.72 -15.71
C PHE A 29 -27.87 32.29 -16.00
N GLY A 30 -28.67 31.30 -15.61
CA GLY A 30 -28.40 29.90 -15.93
C GLY A 30 -28.57 29.64 -17.42
N VAL A 31 -27.73 28.76 -18.00
CA VAL A 31 -28.14 27.52 -18.69
C VAL A 31 -26.92 26.60 -18.82
N HIS A 32 -26.29 26.17 -17.74
CA HIS A 32 -25.50 24.92 -17.79
C HIS A 32 -25.61 24.30 -16.41
N THR A 33 -26.40 23.25 -16.29
CA THR A 33 -26.32 22.36 -15.16
C THR A 33 -24.86 21.92 -15.01
N PRO A 34 -24.15 22.22 -13.90
CA PRO A 34 -23.10 21.33 -13.50
C PRO A 34 -23.85 20.09 -13.06
N VAL A 35 -24.04 19.16 -14.00
CA VAL A 35 -24.23 17.75 -13.66
C VAL A 35 -23.21 17.53 -12.57
N PHE A 36 -23.67 17.25 -11.35
CA PHE A 36 -22.82 16.80 -10.26
C PHE A 36 -22.12 15.56 -10.82
N SER A 37 -20.98 15.78 -11.48
CA SER A 37 -20.08 14.74 -11.93
C SER A 37 -19.46 14.28 -10.63
N LYS A 38 -20.22 13.42 -9.94
CA LYS A 38 -19.75 12.56 -8.88
C LYS A 38 -18.41 12.08 -9.38
N ALA A 39 -17.32 12.64 -8.84
CA ALA A 39 -15.98 12.25 -9.19
C ALA A 39 -16.02 10.74 -9.18
N ALA A 40 -15.75 10.12 -10.34
CA ALA A 40 -15.92 8.70 -10.53
C ALA A 40 -15.23 8.05 -9.33
N THR A 41 -16.04 7.53 -8.40
CA THR A 41 -15.55 6.73 -7.30
C THR A 41 -14.72 5.69 -8.00
N ALA A 42 -13.39 5.83 -7.89
CA ALA A 42 -12.43 4.95 -8.52
C ALA A 42 -12.99 3.57 -8.31
N ALA A 43 -13.39 2.92 -9.42
CA ALA A 43 -14.13 1.69 -9.38
C ALA A 43 -13.40 0.81 -8.39
N ARG A 44 -13.99 0.63 -7.21
CA ARG A 44 -13.47 -0.26 -6.21
C ARG A 44 -13.64 -1.57 -6.92
N VAL A 45 -12.58 -2.03 -7.59
CA VAL A 45 -12.56 -3.31 -8.27
C VAL A 45 -13.08 -4.23 -7.18
N THR A 46 -14.32 -4.67 -7.34
CA THR A 46 -14.83 -5.84 -6.68
C THR A 46 -13.92 -6.89 -7.25
N GLN A 47 -12.78 -7.09 -6.58
CA GLN A 47 -11.97 -8.27 -6.70
C GLN A 47 -12.98 -9.35 -6.34
N GLY A 48 -13.66 -9.88 -7.36
CA GLY A 48 -14.44 -11.07 -7.23
C GLY A 48 -13.56 -12.05 -6.48
N ASN A 49 -14.16 -12.84 -5.60
CA ASN A 49 -13.47 -13.85 -4.82
C ASN A 49 -12.85 -14.88 -5.78
N ASN A 50 -11.80 -14.49 -6.49
CA ASN A 50 -10.93 -15.33 -7.24
C ASN A 50 -10.26 -16.12 -6.13
N MET A 51 -10.65 -17.39 -5.99
CA MET A 51 -10.00 -18.31 -5.07
C MET A 51 -8.59 -18.59 -5.60
N GLU A 52 -7.75 -17.54 -5.62
CA GLU A 52 -6.38 -17.63 -6.07
C GLU A 52 -5.62 -18.34 -4.95
N MET A 53 -5.38 -19.63 -5.17
CA MET A 53 -4.69 -20.46 -4.21
C MET A 53 -3.24 -19.96 -4.08
N ARG A 54 -2.95 -19.29 -2.96
CA ARG A 54 -1.61 -18.80 -2.66
C ARG A 54 -0.60 -19.94 -2.61
N ALA A 55 0.45 -19.84 -3.44
CA ALA A 55 1.54 -20.81 -3.51
C ALA A 55 2.17 -21.09 -2.13
N ARG A 56 2.65 -22.33 -1.90
CA ARG A 56 3.34 -22.74 -0.65
C ARG A 56 4.76 -22.16 -0.59
N ILE A 57 4.86 -20.85 -0.44
CA ILE A 57 6.12 -20.09 -0.35
C ILE A 57 6.19 -19.42 1.02
N CYS A 58 7.39 -19.32 1.59
CA CYS A 58 7.61 -18.55 2.81
C CYS A 58 7.59 -17.05 2.51
N ASP A 59 6.81 -16.30 3.29
CA ASP A 59 6.59 -14.86 3.03
C ASP A 59 7.85 -14.03 3.23
N LEU A 60 8.60 -14.32 4.31
CA LEU A 60 9.81 -13.58 4.65
C LEU A 60 11.04 -13.99 3.83
N THR A 61 11.23 -15.29 3.60
CA THR A 61 12.49 -15.84 3.04
C THR A 61 12.36 -16.34 1.60
N GLY A 62 11.17 -16.33 1.02
CA GLY A 62 10.93 -16.80 -0.35
C GLY A 62 11.17 -18.30 -0.59
N LYS A 63 11.35 -19.11 0.47
CA LYS A 63 11.61 -20.56 0.33
C LYS A 63 10.48 -21.26 -0.41
N ARG A 64 10.84 -22.03 -1.43
CA ARG A 64 9.94 -22.78 -2.31
C ARG A 64 10.03 -24.29 -2.03
N PRO A 65 8.96 -25.06 -2.33
CA PRO A 65 8.99 -26.51 -2.22
C PRO A 65 9.92 -27.11 -3.27
N ASN A 66 10.70 -28.13 -2.91
CA ASN A 66 11.56 -28.84 -3.83
C ASN A 66 10.74 -29.87 -4.63
N ARG A 67 10.50 -29.59 -5.90
CA ARG A 67 9.77 -30.46 -6.85
C ARG A 67 10.66 -31.46 -7.58
N GLN A 68 11.98 -31.32 -7.49
CA GLN A 68 12.93 -32.23 -8.15
C GLN A 68 13.21 -33.49 -7.33
N ALA A 69 12.78 -33.50 -6.06
CA ALA A 69 12.96 -34.61 -5.14
C ALA A 69 12.35 -35.92 -5.66
N ARG A 70 12.98 -37.03 -5.28
CA ARG A 70 12.54 -38.38 -5.62
C ARG A 70 12.58 -39.28 -4.38
N VAL A 71 11.69 -40.25 -4.30
CA VAL A 71 11.86 -41.42 -3.44
C VAL A 71 12.57 -42.47 -4.26
N VAL A 72 13.63 -43.05 -3.70
CA VAL A 72 14.39 -44.14 -4.33
C VAL A 72 14.12 -45.38 -3.49
N THR A 73 13.62 -46.44 -4.12
CA THR A 73 13.42 -47.74 -3.48
C THR A 73 14.74 -48.52 -3.41
N PHE A 74 14.77 -49.61 -2.66
CA PHE A 74 15.92 -50.52 -2.60
C PHE A 74 16.37 -50.99 -3.99
N SER A 75 15.41 -51.28 -4.88
CA SER A 75 15.63 -51.64 -6.29
C SER A 75 15.96 -50.47 -7.23
N HIS A 76 16.33 -49.29 -6.70
CA HIS A 76 16.65 -48.07 -7.47
C HIS A 76 15.51 -47.51 -8.35
N LYS A 77 14.25 -47.94 -8.15
CA LYS A 77 13.10 -47.31 -8.81
C LYS A 77 12.90 -45.91 -8.24
N ARG A 78 12.82 -44.91 -9.12
CA ARG A 78 12.77 -43.49 -8.76
C ARG A 78 11.38 -42.90 -8.98
N ILE A 79 10.70 -42.55 -7.89
CA ILE A 79 9.33 -42.01 -7.91
C ILE A 79 9.39 -40.51 -7.58
N LYS A 80 8.73 -39.67 -8.38
CA LYS A 80 8.67 -38.22 -8.15
C LYS A 80 7.90 -37.91 -6.86
N LYS A 81 8.45 -37.04 -6.02
CA LYS A 81 7.75 -36.48 -4.85
C LYS A 81 8.07 -34.99 -4.70
N VAL A 82 7.16 -34.26 -4.07
CA VAL A 82 7.40 -32.85 -3.72
C VAL A 82 7.76 -32.78 -2.23
N GLN A 83 8.90 -32.19 -1.92
CA GLN A 83 9.26 -31.85 -0.54
C GLN A 83 8.73 -30.46 -0.21
N HIS A 84 7.72 -30.40 0.65
CA HIS A 84 7.13 -29.13 1.07
C HIS A 84 7.99 -28.38 2.08
N VAL A 85 7.87 -27.06 2.08
CA VAL A 85 8.43 -26.20 3.13
C VAL A 85 7.58 -26.35 4.40
N ASN A 86 8.23 -26.46 5.56
CA ASN A 86 7.55 -26.44 6.87
C ASN A 86 7.07 -25.02 7.19
N LEU A 87 5.91 -24.65 6.62
CA LEU A 87 5.26 -23.36 6.77
C LEU A 87 4.30 -23.36 7.96
N GLN A 88 4.37 -22.31 8.76
CA GLN A 88 3.56 -22.10 9.95
C GLN A 88 2.89 -20.73 9.85
N LYS A 89 1.61 -20.65 10.23
CA LYS A 89 0.88 -19.37 10.34
C LYS A 89 1.21 -18.76 11.70
N LYS A 90 1.90 -17.62 11.72
CA LYS A 90 2.29 -16.93 12.96
C LYS A 90 2.06 -15.43 12.82
N LYS A 91 1.85 -14.78 13.96
CA LYS A 91 1.61 -13.36 14.11
C LYS A 91 2.85 -12.73 14.73
N PHE A 92 3.39 -11.69 14.12
CA PHE A 92 4.52 -10.91 14.64
C PHE A 92 4.09 -9.47 14.83
N TYR A 93 4.57 -8.82 15.87
CA TYR A 93 4.40 -7.38 16.06
C TYR A 93 5.46 -6.65 15.22
N SER A 94 5.04 -5.64 14.46
CA SER A 94 5.92 -4.73 13.74
C SER A 94 5.86 -3.38 14.44
N GLU A 95 7.03 -2.86 14.81
CA GLU A 95 7.16 -1.56 15.47
C GLU A 95 6.95 -0.43 14.45
N GLU A 96 7.44 -0.61 13.22
CA GLU A 96 7.31 0.38 12.15
C GLU A 96 5.86 0.61 11.72
N LEU A 97 5.05 -0.46 11.70
CA LEU A 97 3.62 -0.38 11.33
C LEU A 97 2.70 -0.17 12.53
N GLY A 98 3.21 -0.28 13.77
CA GLY A 98 2.42 -0.22 15.00
C GLY A 98 1.31 -1.28 15.08
N ARG A 99 1.42 -2.37 14.32
CA ARG A 99 0.40 -3.43 14.25
C ARG A 99 1.02 -4.80 14.16
N ASN A 100 0.17 -5.78 14.42
CA ASN A 100 0.55 -7.16 14.24
C ASN A 100 0.31 -7.65 12.80
N VAL A 101 1.32 -8.29 12.23
CA VAL A 101 1.30 -8.85 10.87
C VAL A 101 1.18 -10.37 10.93
N LYS A 102 0.24 -10.94 10.16
CA LYS A 102 0.03 -12.40 10.07
C LYS A 102 0.78 -12.95 8.86
N LEU A 103 1.78 -13.80 9.08
CA LEU A 103 2.63 -14.35 8.02
C LEU A 103 2.56 -15.88 8.00
N ARG A 104 2.70 -16.45 6.79
CA ARG A 104 3.02 -17.86 6.56
C ARG A 104 4.53 -17.99 6.45
N ILE A 105 5.16 -18.27 7.58
CA ILE A 105 6.62 -18.28 7.71
C ILE A 105 7.15 -19.70 7.83
N SER A 106 8.33 -19.96 7.27
CA SER A 106 9.02 -21.23 7.50
C SER A 106 9.63 -21.28 8.90
N THR A 107 9.85 -22.47 9.47
CA THR A 107 10.52 -22.60 10.78
C THR A 107 11.91 -21.96 10.80
N LYS A 108 12.65 -22.03 9.68
CA LYS A 108 13.92 -21.32 9.53
C LYS A 108 13.72 -19.79 9.48
N GLY A 109 12.63 -19.32 8.87
CA GLY A 109 12.26 -17.91 8.89
C GLY A 109 11.96 -17.41 10.31
N ILE A 110 11.28 -18.21 11.14
CA ILE A 110 11.07 -17.87 12.56
C ILE A 110 12.42 -17.69 13.27
N LYS A 111 13.36 -18.62 13.08
CA LYS A 111 14.72 -18.49 13.62
C LYS A 111 15.42 -17.22 13.13
N THR A 112 15.18 -16.82 11.90
CA THR A 112 15.74 -15.59 11.33
C THR A 112 15.15 -14.34 11.98
N VAL A 113 13.84 -14.31 12.24
CA VAL A 113 13.19 -13.22 12.99
C VAL A 113 13.79 -13.10 14.38
N THR A 114 13.95 -14.22 15.10
CA THR A 114 14.61 -14.22 16.42
C THR A 114 16.06 -13.76 16.34
N LYS A 115 16.82 -14.15 15.30
CA LYS A 115 18.22 -13.75 15.12
C LYS A 115 18.39 -12.25 14.89
N TYR A 116 17.45 -11.61 14.20
CA TYR A 116 17.46 -10.17 13.90
C TYR A 116 16.68 -9.34 14.91
N ASN A 117 16.29 -9.94 16.06
CA ASN A 117 15.56 -9.29 17.14
C ASN A 117 14.26 -8.60 16.71
N GLY A 118 13.61 -9.06 15.63
CA GLY A 118 12.41 -8.41 15.12
C GLY A 118 12.03 -8.81 13.70
N ILE A 119 10.76 -8.57 13.35
CA ILE A 119 10.27 -8.83 11.99
C ILE A 119 10.72 -7.74 11.03
N ASP A 120 10.82 -6.49 11.49
CA ASP A 120 11.15 -5.33 10.65
C ASP A 120 12.60 -5.39 10.16
N ALA A 121 13.54 -5.68 11.05
CA ALA A 121 14.95 -5.88 10.69
C ALA A 121 15.13 -7.07 9.72
N ALA A 122 14.39 -8.16 9.93
CA ALA A 122 14.43 -9.29 9.03
C ALA A 122 13.82 -8.95 7.65
N ALA A 123 12.69 -8.21 7.62
CA ALA A 123 12.02 -7.81 6.41
C ALA A 123 12.89 -6.88 5.54
N LYS A 124 13.58 -5.91 6.16
CA LYS A 124 14.57 -5.05 5.49
C LYS A 124 15.68 -5.87 4.82
N LYS A 125 16.18 -6.91 5.50
CA LYS A 125 17.23 -7.77 4.95
C LYS A 125 16.78 -8.54 3.70
N PHE A 126 15.54 -9.02 3.69
CA PHE A 126 14.99 -9.78 2.57
C PHE A 126 14.25 -8.91 1.53
N GLY A 127 14.17 -7.59 1.75
CA GLY A 127 13.46 -6.67 0.87
C GLY A 127 11.95 -6.97 0.77
N VAL A 128 11.32 -7.30 1.90
CA VAL A 128 9.90 -7.68 1.94
C VAL A 128 9.06 -6.57 2.54
N ASP A 129 8.02 -6.14 1.82
CA ASP A 129 7.08 -5.13 2.30
C ASP A 129 6.02 -5.75 3.21
N LEU A 130 6.05 -5.37 4.50
CA LEU A 130 5.13 -5.88 5.52
C LEU A 130 3.71 -5.28 5.44
N SER A 131 3.54 -4.15 4.76
CA SER A 131 2.25 -3.46 4.59
C SER A 131 1.22 -4.28 3.79
N LYS A 132 1.69 -5.22 2.96
CA LYS A 132 0.87 -6.08 2.10
C LYS A 132 0.14 -7.20 2.86
N PHE A 133 0.51 -7.45 4.11
CA PHE A 133 0.02 -8.57 4.93
C PHE A 133 -0.91 -8.10 6.06
#